data_AF-A0A966C9H5-F1
#
_entry.id   AF-A0A966C9H5-F1
#
_cell.length_a   1.000
_cell.length_b   1.000
_cell.length_c   1.000
_cell.angle_alpha   90.00
_cell.angle_beta   90.00
_cell.angle_gamma   90.00
#
_symmetry.space_group_name_H-M   'P 1'
#
loop_
_entity.id
_entity.type
_entity.pdbx_description
1 polymer ?
#
loop_
_entity_poly.entity_id
_entity_poly.type
_entity_poly.pdbx_seq_one_letter_code
_entity_poly.pdbx_strand_id
1 'polypeptide(L)'
;MAKTVEKHRFWIYRHLLKKETLNQDQPTKEYISGEGFYYLGRSYRLKIINDEINHNPLNLYQGKFYLLNSALPSAREHFIAWYRTHLLTYLNHKISLFYNRIGVEPKSIKVRELGARWGSCTDNKNLCFHWRVAMLPPEIIKYLLVHEMIHLLEPSHNQLFWQKLEQVIPDYLEKKQWLAYNGVRFNL
;
A
#
# COMPACT_ATOMS: atom_id res chain seq x y z
N MET A 1 -38.09 0.55 -13.70
CA MET A 1 -37.01 1.55 -13.91
C MET A 1 -36.07 1.51 -12.72
N ALA A 2 -35.00 0.72 -12.81
CA ALA A 2 -33.89 0.76 -11.86
C ALA A 2 -32.62 0.85 -12.70
N LYS A 3 -32.25 2.08 -13.08
CA LYS A 3 -30.98 2.38 -13.74
C LYS A 3 -29.89 2.26 -12.66
N THR A 4 -29.44 1.04 -12.39
CA THR A 4 -28.17 0.80 -11.69
C THR A 4 -27.06 1.10 -12.68
N VAL A 5 -26.78 2.40 -12.87
CA VAL A 5 -25.70 2.91 -13.69
C VAL A 5 -24.38 2.55 -13.00
N GLU A 6 -23.84 1.39 -13.34
CA GLU A 6 -22.48 1.19 -13.82
C GLU A 6 -21.47 2.32 -13.49
N LYS A 7 -21.18 2.54 -12.20
CA LYS A 7 -20.17 3.52 -11.72
C LYS A 7 -19.15 2.95 -10.75
N HIS A 8 -19.01 1.62 -10.72
CA HIS A 8 -17.96 0.92 -9.99
C HIS A 8 -16.91 0.34 -10.94
N ARG A 9 -16.34 1.17 -11.82
CA ARG A 9 -15.00 0.90 -12.38
C ARG A 9 -14.00 1.42 -11.35
N PHE A 10 -14.01 0.90 -10.13
CA PHE A 10 -12.98 -0.05 -9.66
C PHE A 10 -11.71 0.09 -10.50
N TRP A 11 -10.59 0.36 -9.83
CA TRP A 11 -9.24 0.21 -10.34
C TRP A 11 -9.04 -1.20 -10.95
N ILE A 12 -9.56 -1.39 -12.14
CA ILE A 12 -9.41 -2.52 -13.06
C ILE A 12 -9.26 -1.83 -14.40
N TYR A 13 -8.16 -1.08 -14.55
CA TYR A 13 -7.55 -1.04 -15.87
C TYR A 13 -6.88 -2.39 -16.08
N ARG A 14 -7.69 -3.31 -16.64
CA ARG A 14 -7.31 -4.19 -17.74
C ARG A 14 -5.81 -4.50 -17.80
N HIS A 15 -5.36 -5.39 -16.92
CA HIS A 15 -4.13 -6.18 -17.08
C HIS A 15 -4.42 -7.66 -16.78
N LEU A 16 -5.64 -8.15 -17.04
CA LEU A 16 -5.96 -9.57 -16.87
C LEU A 16 -5.06 -10.48 -17.73
N LEU A 17 -4.55 -10.00 -18.87
CA LEU A 17 -3.62 -10.76 -19.71
C LEU A 17 -2.13 -10.62 -19.33
N LYS A 18 -1.76 -9.65 -18.49
CA LYS A 18 -0.37 -9.45 -18.01
C LYS A 18 -0.18 -9.88 -16.56
N LYS A 19 -1.25 -9.97 -15.78
CA LYS A 19 -1.19 -10.32 -14.37
C LYS A 19 -0.95 -11.81 -14.17
N GLU A 20 -1.44 -12.68 -15.06
CA GLU A 20 -1.13 -14.11 -15.03
C GLU A 20 0.34 -14.38 -15.37
N THR A 21 0.87 -13.76 -16.43
CA THR A 21 2.27 -13.90 -16.83
C THR A 21 3.26 -13.24 -15.88
N LEU A 22 2.91 -12.12 -15.21
CA LEU A 22 3.81 -11.44 -14.25
C LEU A 22 3.71 -11.97 -12.81
N ASN A 23 2.62 -12.65 -12.43
CA ASN A 23 2.49 -13.26 -11.09
C ASN A 23 3.06 -14.68 -11.03
N GLN A 24 3.14 -15.40 -12.16
CA GLN A 24 3.60 -16.80 -12.18
C GLN A 24 5.09 -16.95 -11.80
N ASP A 25 5.91 -15.92 -12.02
CA ASP A 25 7.36 -15.97 -11.78
C ASP A 25 7.82 -15.17 -10.55
N GLN A 26 6.91 -14.76 -9.65
CA GLN A 26 7.36 -14.10 -8.41
C GLN A 26 7.79 -15.14 -7.38
N PRO A 27 9.08 -15.17 -7.01
CA PRO A 27 9.54 -16.09 -5.97
C PRO A 27 8.79 -15.76 -4.68
N THR A 28 8.13 -16.77 -4.13
CA THR A 28 7.52 -16.72 -2.80
C THR A 28 8.61 -16.46 -1.77
N LYS A 29 8.35 -15.58 -0.79
CA LYS A 29 9.34 -15.33 0.27
C LYS A 29 9.57 -16.60 1.10
N GLU A 30 10.83 -16.96 1.26
CA GLU A 30 11.25 -18.15 2.03
C GLU A 30 11.58 -17.81 3.49
N TYR A 31 11.70 -16.53 3.81
CA TYR A 31 12.02 -15.98 5.14
C TYR A 31 13.37 -16.44 5.69
N ILE A 32 14.38 -16.54 4.82
CA ILE A 32 15.75 -16.91 5.18
C ILE A 32 16.63 -15.68 5.48
N SER A 33 17.66 -15.88 6.30
CA SER A 33 18.64 -14.82 6.55
C SER A 33 19.32 -14.38 5.26
N GLY A 34 19.44 -13.06 5.06
CA GLY A 34 19.93 -12.47 3.83
C GLY A 34 18.84 -12.25 2.78
N GLU A 35 17.60 -12.74 2.93
CA GLU A 35 16.53 -12.42 1.99
C GLU A 35 16.12 -10.94 2.09
N GLY A 36 15.79 -10.32 0.96
CA GLY A 36 15.42 -8.90 0.89
C GLY A 36 13.91 -8.65 0.98
N PHE A 37 13.50 -7.70 1.81
CA PHE A 37 12.10 -7.28 2.01
C PHE A 37 11.96 -5.78 1.79
N TYR A 38 10.93 -5.37 1.03
CA TYR A 38 10.73 -3.96 0.71
C TYR A 38 10.02 -3.19 1.82
N TYR A 39 10.53 -2.01 2.16
CA TYR A 39 9.83 -1.02 2.97
C TYR A 39 10.15 0.38 2.44
N LEU A 40 9.12 1.18 2.18
CA LEU A 40 9.24 2.52 1.60
C LEU A 40 10.14 2.56 0.35
N GLY A 41 9.99 1.57 -0.54
CA GLY A 41 10.74 1.46 -1.80
C GLY A 41 12.19 0.97 -1.67
N ARG A 42 12.69 0.70 -0.46
CA ARG A 42 14.04 0.17 -0.23
C ARG A 42 13.99 -1.30 0.19
N SER A 43 14.94 -2.10 -0.28
CA SER A 43 15.07 -3.51 0.12
C SER A 43 15.98 -3.63 1.34
N TYR A 44 15.49 -4.26 2.40
CA TYR A 44 16.21 -4.51 3.64
C TYR A 44 16.39 -6.01 3.84
N ARG A 45 17.59 -6.40 4.26
CA ARG A 45 17.94 -7.81 4.46
C ARG A 45 17.37 -8.33 5.78
N LEU A 46 16.85 -9.56 5.77
CA LEU A 46 16.39 -10.27 6.95
C LEU A 46 17.57 -10.91 7.69
N LYS A 47 17.52 -10.90 9.03
CA LYS A 47 18.39 -11.66 9.91
C LYS A 47 17.51 -12.40 10.91
N ILE A 48 17.69 -13.72 11.00
CA ILE A 48 17.06 -14.51 12.06
C ILE A 48 17.92 -14.41 13.32
N ILE A 49 17.29 -14.17 14.46
CA ILE A 49 17.97 -14.04 15.76
C ILE A 49 17.32 -14.92 16.81
N ASN A 50 18.08 -15.30 17.83
CA ASN A 50 17.55 -16.00 19.00
C ASN A 50 16.70 -15.07 19.86
N ASP A 51 15.83 -15.65 20.68
CA ASP A 51 14.75 -14.97 21.38
C ASP A 51 15.19 -14.23 22.66
N GLU A 52 16.50 -14.11 22.90
CA GLU A 52 17.06 -13.74 24.20
C GLU A 52 17.00 -12.23 24.51
N ILE A 53 16.75 -11.36 23.50
CA ILE A 53 16.94 -9.90 23.64
C ILE A 53 15.69 -9.08 23.24
N ASN A 54 14.66 -9.66 22.61
CA ASN A 54 13.55 -8.88 22.05
C ASN A 54 12.19 -9.54 22.25
N HIS A 55 11.19 -8.78 22.73
CA HIS A 55 9.81 -9.26 22.82
C HIS A 55 9.00 -9.05 21.53
N ASN A 56 9.51 -8.23 20.60
CA ASN A 56 8.84 -8.01 19.32
C ASN A 56 9.29 -9.07 18.30
N PRO A 57 8.35 -9.82 17.69
CA PRO A 57 8.70 -10.93 16.80
C PRO A 57 9.44 -10.48 15.53
N LEU A 58 9.16 -9.27 15.05
CA LEU A 58 9.80 -8.65 13.89
C LEU A 58 10.06 -7.16 14.14
N ASN A 59 11.27 -6.69 13.85
CA ASN A 59 11.59 -5.27 13.85
C ASN A 59 12.51 -4.89 12.69
N LEU A 60 12.51 -3.61 12.32
CA LEU A 60 13.48 -3.02 11.40
C LEU A 60 14.41 -2.12 12.21
N TYR A 61 15.69 -2.45 12.27
CA TYR A 61 16.66 -1.69 13.03
C TYR A 61 17.98 -1.61 12.26
N GLN A 62 18.60 -0.42 12.23
CA GLN A 62 19.88 -0.20 11.52
C GLN A 62 19.93 -0.80 10.09
N GLY A 63 18.83 -0.68 9.34
CA GLY A 63 18.76 -1.15 7.95
C GLY A 63 18.65 -2.67 7.76
N LYS A 64 18.26 -3.43 8.78
CA LYS A 64 17.96 -4.86 8.67
C LYS A 64 16.67 -5.21 9.37
N PHE A 65 15.91 -6.13 8.79
CA PHE A 65 14.83 -6.79 9.50
C PHE A 65 15.44 -7.84 10.42
N TYR A 66 15.01 -7.89 11.68
CA TYR A 66 15.32 -9.00 12.57
C TYR A 66 14.03 -9.72 12.93
N LEU A 67 14.01 -11.01 12.67
CA LEU A 67 12.91 -11.91 13.02
C LEU A 67 13.40 -12.87 14.09
N LEU A 68 12.62 -13.05 15.15
CA LEU A 68 12.89 -14.05 16.17
C LEU A 68 12.78 -15.46 15.57
N ASN A 69 13.65 -16.38 15.99
CA ASN A 69 13.64 -17.74 15.49
C ASN A 69 12.32 -18.45 15.82
N SER A 70 11.74 -18.20 17.01
CA SER A 70 10.40 -18.72 17.36
C SER A 70 9.26 -18.16 16.51
N ALA A 71 9.46 -16.99 15.90
CA ALA A 71 8.47 -16.35 15.03
C ALA A 71 8.56 -16.82 13.57
N LEU A 72 9.58 -17.61 13.22
CA LEU A 72 9.81 -18.10 11.85
C LEU A 72 8.64 -18.90 11.27
N PRO A 73 7.96 -19.80 12.02
CA PRO A 73 6.79 -20.54 11.50
C PRO A 73 5.62 -19.65 11.06
N SER A 74 5.54 -18.43 11.59
CA SER A 74 4.52 -17.42 11.27
C SER A 74 5.13 -16.12 10.72
N ALA A 75 6.28 -16.21 10.05
CA ALA A 75 7.05 -15.06 9.60
C ALA A 75 6.20 -14.11 8.73
N ARG A 76 5.41 -14.68 7.81
CA ARG A 76 4.54 -13.92 6.91
C ARG A 76 3.53 -13.07 7.69
N GLU A 77 2.90 -13.65 8.69
CA GLU A 77 1.91 -12.97 9.54
C GLU A 77 2.57 -11.83 10.31
N HIS A 78 3.79 -12.03 10.83
CA HIS A 78 4.55 -10.98 11.51
C HIS A 78 4.96 -9.85 10.56
N PHE A 79 5.39 -10.15 9.33
CA PHE A 79 5.66 -9.13 8.31
C PHE A 79 4.40 -8.34 7.96
N ILE A 80 3.26 -8.99 7.72
CA ILE A 80 2.01 -8.31 7.41
C ILE A 80 1.57 -7.43 8.58
N ALA A 81 1.65 -7.92 9.82
CA ALA A 81 1.33 -7.15 11.01
C ALA A 81 2.25 -5.92 11.14
N TRP A 82 3.55 -6.11 10.93
CA TRP A 82 4.53 -5.02 10.95
C TRP A 82 4.23 -3.97 9.87
N TYR A 83 3.97 -4.37 8.62
CA TYR A 83 3.62 -3.46 7.54
C TYR A 83 2.32 -2.70 7.82
N ARG A 84 1.30 -3.36 8.39
CA ARG A 84 0.04 -2.70 8.77
C ARG A 84 0.28 -1.57 9.77
N THR A 85 1.01 -1.87 10.84
CA THR A 85 1.32 -0.88 11.89
C THR A 85 2.13 0.28 11.33
N HIS A 86 3.22 0.00 10.62
CA HIS A 86 4.13 1.04 10.13
C HIS A 86 3.51 1.88 9.02
N LEU A 87 2.72 1.28 8.12
CA LEU A 87 1.99 2.04 7.11
C LEU A 87 0.91 2.91 7.73
N LEU A 88 0.16 2.41 8.71
CA LEU A 88 -0.88 3.21 9.37
C LEU A 88 -0.27 4.45 10.04
N THR A 89 0.82 4.27 10.80
CA THR A 89 1.57 5.38 11.38
C THR A 89 2.07 6.36 10.31
N TYR A 90 2.65 5.85 9.23
CA TYR A 90 3.13 6.67 8.11
C TYR A 90 1.98 7.50 7.47
N LEU A 91 0.84 6.88 7.18
CA LEU A 91 -0.31 7.53 6.57
C LEU A 91 -0.92 8.60 7.48
N ASN A 92 -1.06 8.31 8.78
CA ASN A 92 -1.56 9.28 9.76
C ASN A 92 -0.64 10.50 9.89
N HIS A 93 0.68 10.33 9.77
CA HIS A 93 1.60 11.48 9.73
C HIS A 93 1.51 12.27 8.43
N LYS A 94 1.23 11.61 7.29
CA LYS A 94 1.15 12.28 5.99
C LYS A 94 -0.18 12.98 5.76
N ILE A 95 -1.28 12.49 6.34
CA ILE A 95 -2.60 13.03 6.01
C ILE A 95 -2.79 14.48 6.45
N SER A 96 -2.19 14.88 7.58
CA SER A 96 -2.21 16.26 8.06
C SER A 96 -1.59 17.25 7.08
N LEU A 97 -0.60 16.81 6.28
CA LEU A 97 0.05 17.64 5.25
C LEU A 97 -0.87 17.88 4.04
N PHE A 98 -1.75 16.92 3.73
CA PHE A 98 -2.64 16.99 2.57
C PHE A 98 -4.01 17.55 2.92
N TYR A 99 -4.45 17.44 4.17
CA TYR A 99 -5.68 18.06 4.66
C TYR A 99 -5.75 19.54 4.28
N ASN A 100 -4.69 20.30 4.58
CA ASN A 100 -4.64 21.75 4.28
C ASN A 100 -4.70 22.07 2.78
N ARG A 101 -4.32 21.13 1.91
CA ARG A 101 -4.29 21.33 0.45
C ARG A 101 -5.59 20.89 -0.23
N ILE A 102 -6.21 19.82 0.27
CA ILE A 102 -7.39 19.20 -0.35
C ILE A 102 -8.69 19.69 0.31
N GLY A 103 -8.63 20.10 1.58
CA GLY A 103 -9.77 20.61 2.34
C GLY A 103 -10.73 19.53 2.85
N VAL A 104 -10.30 18.27 2.88
CA VAL A 104 -11.10 17.14 3.40
C VAL A 104 -10.29 16.23 4.30
N GLU A 105 -10.96 15.71 5.32
CA GLU A 105 -10.43 14.73 6.24
C GLU A 105 -11.28 13.45 6.18
N PRO A 106 -10.66 12.26 6.08
CA PRO A 106 -11.40 11.02 6.20
C PRO A 106 -11.81 10.76 7.64
N LYS A 107 -12.89 10.00 7.81
CA LYS A 107 -13.35 9.55 9.13
C LYS A 107 -12.33 8.63 9.82
N SER A 108 -11.67 7.77 9.04
CA SER A 108 -10.58 6.92 9.54
C SER A 108 -9.71 6.41 8.39
N ILE A 109 -8.48 6.00 8.74
CA ILE A 109 -7.58 5.27 7.85
C ILE A 109 -7.44 3.84 8.39
N LYS A 110 -7.54 2.85 7.50
CA LYS A 110 -7.36 1.43 7.83
C LYS A 110 -6.36 0.79 6.90
N VAL A 111 -5.52 -0.10 7.43
CA VAL A 111 -4.63 -0.94 6.62
C VAL A 111 -5.04 -2.40 6.75
N ARG A 112 -5.36 -3.04 5.62
CA ARG A 112 -5.91 -4.40 5.58
C ARG A 112 -5.50 -5.17 4.33
N GLU A 113 -5.96 -6.40 4.20
CA GLU A 113 -5.92 -7.14 2.93
C GLU A 113 -7.01 -6.59 1.99
N LEU A 114 -6.68 -6.33 0.72
CA LEU A 114 -7.60 -5.77 -0.27
C LEU A 114 -7.58 -6.52 -1.61
N GLY A 115 -6.91 -7.68 -1.66
CA GLY A 115 -6.78 -8.50 -2.85
C GLY A 115 -6.01 -7.75 -3.93
N ALA A 116 -6.62 -7.54 -5.09
CA ALA A 116 -5.97 -6.83 -6.20
C ALA A 116 -5.78 -5.32 -5.98
N ARG A 117 -6.52 -4.69 -5.05
CA ARG A 117 -6.57 -3.23 -4.93
C ARG A 117 -5.48 -2.69 -4.01
N TRP A 118 -4.91 -1.53 -4.36
CA TRP A 118 -3.99 -0.81 -3.48
C TRP A 118 -4.71 0.02 -2.41
N GLY A 119 -5.89 0.53 -2.73
CA GLY A 119 -6.71 1.36 -1.84
C GLY A 119 -8.21 1.27 -2.15
N SER A 120 -9.01 1.84 -1.26
CA SER A 120 -10.44 2.07 -1.47
C SER A 120 -10.98 3.11 -0.47
N CYS A 121 -11.93 3.94 -0.90
CA CYS A 121 -12.77 4.75 -0.03
C CYS A 121 -14.14 4.09 0.18
N THR A 122 -14.63 4.03 1.42
CA THR A 122 -15.99 3.54 1.74
C THR A 122 -16.98 4.70 1.77
N ASP A 123 -18.28 4.43 1.60
CA ASP A 123 -19.36 5.43 1.74
C ASP A 123 -19.34 6.17 3.09
N ASN A 124 -18.92 5.48 4.16
CA ASN A 124 -18.73 6.06 5.49
C ASN A 124 -17.44 6.91 5.62
N LYS A 125 -16.88 7.40 4.50
CA LYS A 125 -15.68 8.25 4.41
C LYS A 125 -14.42 7.67 5.07
N ASN A 126 -14.28 6.34 5.09
CA ASN A 126 -13.05 5.69 5.57
C ASN A 126 -12.15 5.36 4.39
N LEU A 127 -10.86 5.66 4.52
CA LEU A 127 -9.85 5.24 3.56
C LEU A 127 -9.26 3.91 4.00
N CYS A 128 -9.15 2.97 3.07
CA CYS A 128 -8.54 1.69 3.33
C CYS A 128 -7.38 1.47 2.37
N PHE A 129 -6.25 1.02 2.87
CA PHE A 129 -5.07 0.72 2.08
C PHE A 129 -4.67 -0.74 2.25
N HIS A 130 -4.11 -1.32 1.19
CA HIS A 130 -3.52 -2.64 1.27
C HIS A 130 -2.21 -2.56 2.06
N TRP A 131 -1.92 -3.54 2.92
CA TRP A 131 -0.63 -3.58 3.64
C TRP A 131 0.61 -3.54 2.72
N ARG A 132 0.52 -4.03 1.48
CA ARG A 132 1.60 -3.98 0.47
C ARG A 132 1.99 -2.55 0.09
N VAL A 133 1.12 -1.57 0.32
CA VAL A 133 1.45 -0.14 0.10
C VAL A 133 2.66 0.27 0.95
N ALA A 134 2.91 -0.37 2.09
CA ALA A 134 4.09 -0.12 2.94
C ALA A 134 5.42 -0.37 2.21
N MET A 135 5.40 -1.22 1.18
CA MET A 135 6.57 -1.60 0.42
C MET A 135 6.90 -0.61 -0.70
N LEU A 136 5.92 0.20 -1.12
CA LEU A 136 6.04 1.12 -2.25
C LEU A 136 6.94 2.33 -1.92
N PRO A 137 7.56 2.96 -2.92
CA PRO A 137 8.27 4.22 -2.72
C PRO A 137 7.37 5.32 -2.14
N PRO A 138 7.90 6.24 -1.31
CA PRO A 138 7.12 7.30 -0.66
C PRO A 138 6.24 8.12 -1.60
N GLU A 139 6.73 8.48 -2.79
CA GLU A 139 5.97 9.27 -3.77
C GLU A 139 4.77 8.51 -4.36
N ILE A 140 4.86 7.18 -4.43
CA ILE A 140 3.76 6.33 -4.91
C ILE A 140 2.72 6.14 -3.81
N ILE A 141 3.17 6.00 -2.55
CA ILE A 141 2.26 6.01 -1.38
C ILE A 141 1.52 7.34 -1.32
N LYS A 142 2.20 8.47 -1.54
CA LYS A 142 1.60 9.80 -1.61
C LYS A 142 0.53 9.90 -2.70
N TYR A 143 0.84 9.45 -3.91
CA TYR A 143 -0.14 9.38 -5.00
C TYR A 143 -1.39 8.57 -4.59
N LEU A 144 -1.21 7.39 -4.00
CA LEU A 144 -2.32 6.56 -3.52
C LEU A 144 -3.12 7.24 -2.41
N LEU A 145 -2.47 7.88 -1.44
CA LEU A 145 -3.15 8.59 -0.37
C LEU A 145 -4.03 9.72 -0.92
N VAL A 146 -3.47 10.58 -1.78
CA VAL A 146 -4.21 11.69 -2.40
C VAL A 146 -5.35 11.17 -3.29
N HIS A 147 -5.12 10.08 -4.03
CA HIS A 147 -6.16 9.44 -4.83
C HIS A 147 -7.38 9.04 -3.99
N GLU A 148 -7.15 8.35 -2.87
CA GLU A 148 -8.23 7.94 -1.96
C GLU A 148 -8.87 9.14 -1.23
N MET A 149 -8.10 10.19 -0.91
CA MET A 149 -8.66 11.42 -0.34
C MET A 149 -9.59 12.15 -1.31
N ILE A 150 -9.26 12.18 -2.61
CA ILE A 150 -10.12 12.83 -3.62
C ILE A 150 -11.43 12.06 -3.79
N HIS A 151 -11.46 10.75 -3.56
CA HIS A 151 -12.70 9.99 -3.53
C HIS A 151 -13.70 10.46 -2.45
N LEU A 152 -13.25 11.18 -1.42
CA LEU A 152 -14.13 11.82 -0.43
C LEU A 152 -14.92 13.00 -1.01
N LEU A 153 -14.39 13.62 -2.08
CA LEU A 153 -14.98 14.76 -2.79
C LEU A 153 -15.71 14.32 -4.06
N GLU A 154 -15.11 13.39 -4.81
CA GLU A 154 -15.58 12.95 -6.10
C GLU A 154 -15.44 11.41 -6.20
N PRO A 155 -16.54 10.66 -6.02
CA PRO A 155 -16.49 9.19 -6.01
C PRO A 155 -16.11 8.57 -7.37
N SER A 156 -16.38 9.26 -8.48
CA SER A 156 -16.14 8.73 -9.83
C SER A 156 -14.83 9.26 -10.40
N HIS A 157 -14.06 8.46 -11.13
CA HIS A 157 -12.87 8.93 -11.88
C HIS A 157 -13.21 9.77 -13.13
N ASN A 158 -14.09 10.76 -12.98
CA ASN A 158 -14.50 11.71 -14.02
C ASN A 158 -13.45 12.82 -14.20
N GLN A 159 -13.72 13.78 -15.09
CA GLN A 159 -12.82 14.91 -15.34
C GLN A 159 -12.50 15.71 -14.06
N LEU A 160 -13.49 15.95 -13.21
CA LEU A 160 -13.31 16.71 -11.97
C LEU A 160 -12.37 15.99 -10.99
N PHE A 161 -12.46 14.66 -10.90
CA PHE A 161 -11.52 13.85 -10.10
C PHE A 161 -10.08 14.09 -10.54
N TRP A 162 -9.80 13.96 -11.84
CA TRP A 162 -8.44 14.07 -12.37
C TRP A 162 -7.90 15.49 -12.25
N GLN A 163 -8.74 16.51 -12.47
CA GLN A 163 -8.37 17.92 -12.25
C GLN A 163 -7.97 18.17 -10.79
N LYS A 164 -8.74 17.66 -9.82
CA LYS A 164 -8.40 17.77 -8.39
C LYS A 164 -7.11 17.03 -8.05
N LEU A 165 -6.87 15.87 -8.68
CA LEU A 165 -5.66 15.09 -8.43
C LEU A 165 -4.41 15.79 -8.97
N GLU A 166 -4.50 16.33 -10.17
CA GLU A 166 -3.44 17.10 -10.83
C GLU A 166 -3.07 18.36 -10.06
N GLN A 167 -4.06 19.06 -9.47
CA GLN A 167 -3.81 20.23 -8.62
C GLN A 167 -2.91 19.92 -7.41
N VAL A 168 -2.94 18.69 -6.90
CA VAL A 168 -2.15 18.27 -5.73
C VAL A 168 -0.88 17.52 -6.13
N ILE A 169 -0.97 16.72 -7.19
CA ILE A 169 0.08 15.85 -7.75
C ILE A 169 0.13 16.08 -9.28
N PRO A 170 0.85 17.11 -9.76
CA PRO A 170 0.89 17.43 -11.19
C PRO A 170 1.43 16.27 -12.05
N ASP A 171 2.32 15.46 -11.51
CA ASP A 171 2.94 14.30 -12.15
C ASP A 171 2.18 12.98 -11.90
N TYR A 172 0.88 13.03 -11.58
CA TYR A 172 0.09 11.84 -11.21
C TYR A 172 0.08 10.75 -12.30
N LEU A 173 0.17 11.15 -13.58
CA LEU A 173 0.20 10.21 -14.71
C LEU A 173 1.44 9.32 -14.66
N GLU A 174 2.61 9.88 -14.34
CA GLU A 174 3.85 9.11 -14.18
C GLU A 174 3.74 8.14 -13.01
N LYS A 175 3.19 8.60 -11.87
CA LYS A 175 3.00 7.76 -10.68
C LYS A 175 2.02 6.62 -10.94
N LYS A 176 0.95 6.89 -11.69
CA LYS A 176 -0.03 5.89 -12.15
C LYS A 176 0.63 4.85 -13.06
N GLN A 177 1.40 5.27 -14.05
CA GLN A 177 2.12 4.37 -14.96
C GLN A 177 3.16 3.54 -14.22
N TRP A 178 3.94 4.16 -13.34
CA TRP A 178 4.93 3.48 -12.51
C TRP A 178 4.28 2.39 -11.67
N LEU A 179 3.15 2.68 -11.01
CA LEU A 179 2.44 1.71 -10.17
C LEU A 179 1.89 0.55 -11.00
N ALA A 180 1.39 0.81 -12.21
CA ALA A 180 0.92 -0.23 -13.12
C ALA A 180 2.04 -1.19 -13.56
N TYR A 181 3.25 -0.66 -13.81
CA TYR A 181 4.39 -1.45 -14.28
C TYR A 181 5.16 -2.17 -13.16
N ASN A 182 5.35 -1.49 -12.03
CA ASN A 182 6.22 -1.97 -10.94
C ASN A 182 5.46 -2.57 -9.76
N GLY A 183 4.18 -2.23 -9.61
CA GLY A 183 3.38 -2.57 -8.42
C GLY A 183 3.34 -4.08 -8.14
N VAL A 184 3.38 -4.91 -9.18
CA VAL A 184 3.37 -6.37 -9.03
C VAL A 184 4.52 -6.86 -8.14
N ARG A 185 5.70 -6.23 -8.20
CA ARG A 185 6.94 -6.68 -7.53
C ARG A 185 6.89 -6.60 -6.00
N PHE A 186 5.92 -5.87 -5.46
CA PHE A 186 5.80 -5.60 -4.03
C PHE A 186 4.87 -6.63 -3.39
N ASN A 187 5.41 -7.83 -3.18
CA ASN A 187 4.67 -8.94 -2.58
C ASN A 187 5.53 -9.71 -1.56
N LEU A 188 4.86 -10.53 -0.74
CA LEU A 188 5.45 -11.54 0.14
C LEU A 188 5.16 -12.94 -0.41
#